data_AF-A0A0L0LBH2-F1
#
_entry.id   AF-A0A0L0LBH2-F1
#
_cell.length_a   1.000
_cell.length_b   1.000
_cell.length_c   1.000
_cell.angle_alpha   90.00
_cell.angle_beta   90.00
_cell.angle_gamma   90.00
#
_symmetry.space_group_name_H-M   'P 1'
#
loop_
_entity.id
_entity.type
_entity.pdbx_description
1 polymer ?
#
loop_
_entity_poly.entity_id
_entity_poly.type
_entity_poly.pdbx_seq_one_letter_code
_entity_poly.pdbx_strand_id
1 'polypeptide(L)'
;MRILSLFVPVLSAIAFVPATAFAANATFFGPLVPEACRSCPCGFAGVLQIIQNFMNLGISLSIIIATIIIAAGGFMYILSSTNPESRSKANKMLMNAVIGLLIVLSAWLIVDFVMKSLYGGQFGPWNSILRGGDECVVSRPTQRLFSGDLFVLPGGITGGGVEQGTGNGTGPNCPVPAESTMVAFPAEAVAGGSGKATPDTVANFMAMREAAKKDGIVLKVSSAYRSDAAQVSLWNSLGRDTSKVAKPCSLGGGGSNHNSGAAVDIEVGCGNPSSNCNTATYKWLKANGGKWNFRNALPTDPPHWSPSGT
;
A
#
# COMPACT_ATOMS: atom_id res chain seq x y z
N MET A 1 -3.09 1.61 68.92
CA MET A 1 -3.85 0.65 68.08
C MET A 1 -4.98 1.29 67.23
N ARG A 2 -5.05 2.62 67.09
CA ARG A 2 -6.08 3.32 66.26
C ARG A 2 -5.56 3.86 64.92
N ILE A 3 -4.24 3.89 64.71
CA ILE A 3 -3.62 4.34 63.46
C ILE A 3 -3.58 3.18 62.43
N LEU A 4 -3.50 1.93 62.89
CA LEU A 4 -3.46 0.74 62.02
C LEU A 4 -4.81 0.50 61.31
N SER A 5 -5.93 0.89 61.92
CA SER A 5 -7.29 0.75 61.37
C SER A 5 -7.65 1.79 60.31
N LEU A 6 -6.87 2.87 60.17
CA LEU A 6 -7.06 3.89 59.12
C LEU A 6 -6.23 3.60 57.86
N PHE A 7 -5.16 2.81 57.96
CA PHE A 7 -4.33 2.43 56.81
C PHE A 7 -4.92 1.29 55.97
N VAL A 8 -5.68 0.37 56.58
CA VAL A 8 -6.31 -0.76 55.87
C VAL A 8 -7.35 -0.32 54.82
N PRO A 9 -8.26 0.64 55.08
CA PRO A 9 -9.20 1.10 54.05
C PRO A 9 -8.55 1.99 52.99
N VAL A 10 -7.48 2.72 53.29
CA VAL A 10 -6.74 3.55 52.29
C VAL A 10 -5.92 2.67 51.35
N LEU A 11 -5.29 1.60 51.87
CA LEU A 11 -4.59 0.61 51.05
C LEU A 11 -5.57 -0.24 50.22
N SER A 12 -6.77 -0.53 50.77
CA SER A 12 -7.85 -1.19 50.04
C SER A 12 -8.48 -0.29 48.97
N ALA A 13 -8.57 1.02 49.19
CA ALA A 13 -9.10 1.97 48.21
C ALA A 13 -8.13 2.21 47.05
N ILE A 14 -6.81 2.12 47.26
CA ILE A 14 -5.79 2.15 46.20
C ILE A 14 -5.80 0.84 45.39
N ALA A 15 -6.07 -0.29 46.04
CA ALA A 15 -6.24 -1.60 45.38
C ALA A 15 -7.59 -1.74 44.64
N PHE A 16 -8.57 -0.87 44.91
CA PHE A 16 -9.89 -0.83 44.28
C PHE A 16 -10.16 0.48 43.50
N VAL A 17 -9.13 1.25 43.16
CA VAL A 17 -9.28 2.25 42.08
C VAL A 17 -9.62 1.46 40.82
N PRO A 18 -10.74 1.76 40.16
CA PRO A 18 -11.22 0.94 39.06
C PRO A 18 -10.13 0.84 38.00
N ALA A 19 -9.90 -0.38 37.53
CA ALA A 19 -9.13 -0.75 36.35
C ALA A 19 -9.71 -0.15 35.03
N THR A 20 -10.42 0.98 35.13
CA THR A 20 -11.02 1.74 34.03
C THR A 20 -10.15 2.94 33.64
N ALA A 21 -8.88 2.99 34.08
CA ALA A 21 -7.88 3.70 33.30
C ALA A 21 -7.75 2.91 31.99
N PHE A 22 -8.43 3.39 30.95
CA PHE A 22 -8.41 2.89 29.58
C PHE A 22 -7.13 2.10 29.30
N ALA A 23 -7.26 0.78 29.30
CA ALA A 23 -6.24 -0.11 28.80
C ALA A 23 -6.08 0.22 27.32
N ALA A 24 -5.17 1.14 27.00
CA ALA A 24 -4.35 0.93 25.83
C ALA A 24 -3.83 -0.50 25.99
N ASN A 25 -4.17 -1.38 25.06
CA ASN A 25 -3.59 -2.71 24.96
C ASN A 25 -2.07 -2.54 24.77
N ALA A 26 -1.36 -2.26 25.86
CA ALA A 26 0.07 -2.20 25.89
C ALA A 26 0.52 -3.65 25.83
N THR A 27 0.84 -4.11 24.63
CA THR A 27 1.66 -5.30 24.46
C THR A 27 3.03 -4.99 25.07
N PHE A 28 3.15 -5.17 26.39
CA PHE A 28 4.35 -4.90 27.19
C PHE A 28 5.61 -5.55 26.58
N PHE A 29 5.44 -6.75 26.01
CA PHE A 29 6.48 -7.51 25.31
C PHE A 29 5.98 -7.98 23.93
N GLY A 30 5.43 -7.07 23.14
CA GLY A 30 5.09 -7.34 21.74
C GLY A 30 6.33 -7.45 20.84
N PRO A 31 6.20 -8.00 19.62
CA PRO A 31 7.28 -7.99 18.65
C PRO A 31 7.71 -6.56 18.33
N LEU A 32 9.00 -6.24 18.50
CA LEU A 32 9.53 -4.89 18.26
C LEU A 32 9.32 -4.46 16.81
N VAL A 33 9.54 -5.40 15.90
CA VAL A 33 9.28 -5.25 14.47
C VAL A 33 7.93 -5.89 14.16
N PRO A 34 6.95 -5.12 13.65
CA PRO A 34 5.66 -5.66 13.20
C PRO A 34 5.85 -6.76 12.16
N GLU A 35 4.93 -7.72 12.10
CA GLU A 35 5.03 -8.85 11.17
C GLU A 35 4.99 -8.40 9.70
N ALA A 36 4.23 -7.34 9.39
CA ALA A 36 4.21 -6.73 8.06
C ALA A 36 5.62 -6.32 7.61
N CYS A 37 6.38 -5.69 8.51
CA CYS A 37 7.75 -5.24 8.32
C CYS A 37 8.79 -6.37 8.17
N ARG A 38 8.43 -7.62 8.45
CA ARG A 38 9.29 -8.79 8.21
C ARG A 38 9.08 -9.38 6.81
N SER A 39 7.90 -9.16 6.23
CA SER A 39 7.49 -9.72 4.95
C SER A 39 7.67 -8.75 3.78
N CYS A 40 7.89 -7.46 4.05
CA CYS A 40 8.08 -6.41 3.04
C CYS A 40 9.02 -5.30 3.56
N PRO A 41 9.60 -4.47 2.68
CA PRO A 41 10.27 -3.25 3.11
C PRO A 41 9.28 -2.32 3.84
N CYS A 42 9.58 -1.91 5.07
CA CYS A 42 8.67 -1.09 5.88
C CYS A 42 8.41 0.28 5.24
N GLY A 43 7.13 0.60 5.05
CA GLY A 43 6.69 1.96 4.76
C GLY A 43 6.74 2.86 5.99
N PHE A 44 6.36 4.13 5.80
CA PHE A 44 6.37 5.14 6.87
C PHE A 44 5.52 4.73 8.08
N ALA A 45 4.34 4.14 7.85
CA ALA A 45 3.48 3.65 8.92
C ALA A 45 4.15 2.54 9.75
N GLY A 46 4.87 1.61 9.09
CA GLY A 46 5.62 0.55 9.76
C GLY A 46 6.77 1.10 10.63
N VAL A 47 7.50 2.11 10.16
CA VAL A 47 8.57 2.77 10.92
C VAL A 47 8.02 3.43 12.19
N LEU A 48 6.89 4.13 12.08
CA LEU A 48 6.26 4.77 13.24
C LEU A 48 5.76 3.75 14.27
N GLN A 49 5.26 2.60 13.81
CA GLN A 49 4.85 1.52 14.70
C GLN A 49 6.05 0.90 15.43
N ILE A 50 7.21 0.77 14.78
CA ILE A 50 8.45 0.34 15.44
C ILE A 50 8.83 1.33 16.55
N ILE A 51 8.80 2.65 16.27
CA ILE A 51 9.08 3.68 17.28
C ILE A 51 8.12 3.55 18.48
N GLN A 52 6.82 3.34 18.21
CA GLN A 52 5.83 3.10 19.26
C GLN A 52 6.15 1.86 20.11
N ASN A 53 6.56 0.76 19.48
CA ASN A 53 6.93 -0.47 20.18
C ASN A 53 8.16 -0.25 21.08
N PHE A 54 9.17 0.49 20.62
CA PHE A 54 10.35 0.83 21.42
C PHE A 54 10.02 1.73 22.61
N MET A 55 9.18 2.76 22.42
CA MET A 55 8.73 3.59 23.54
C MET A 55 7.92 2.79 24.56
N ASN A 56 7.02 1.92 24.09
CA ASN A 56 6.24 1.05 24.97
C ASN A 56 7.15 0.12 25.78
N LEU A 57 8.17 -0.46 25.14
CA LEU A 57 9.20 -1.24 25.84
C LEU A 57 9.94 -0.39 26.88
N GLY A 58 10.38 0.82 26.52
CA GLY A 58 11.10 1.72 27.42
C GLY A 58 10.29 2.13 28.65
N ILE A 59 9.02 2.50 28.46
CA ILE A 59 8.09 2.83 29.55
C ILE A 59 7.85 1.59 30.43
N SER A 60 7.65 0.43 29.81
CA SER A 60 7.44 -0.84 30.51
C SER A 60 8.61 -1.21 31.41
N LEU A 61 9.83 -1.16 30.89
CA LEU A 61 11.05 -1.42 31.66
C LEU A 61 11.24 -0.40 32.78
N SER A 62 10.94 0.87 32.50
CA SER A 62 11.02 1.94 33.49
C SER A 62 10.06 1.72 34.67
N ILE A 63 8.83 1.27 34.42
CA ILE A 63 7.86 0.94 35.46
C ILE A 63 8.35 -0.26 36.30
N ILE A 64 8.89 -1.30 35.67
CA ILE A 64 9.44 -2.47 36.38
C ILE A 64 10.60 -2.04 37.29
N ILE A 65 11.55 -1.27 36.76
CA ILE A 65 12.71 -0.78 37.52
C ILE A 65 12.25 0.14 38.66
N ALA A 66 11.32 1.07 38.39
CA ALA A 66 10.77 1.96 39.41
C ALA A 66 10.10 1.16 40.53
N THR A 67 9.35 0.11 40.20
CA THR A 67 8.70 -0.78 41.18
C THR A 67 9.73 -1.46 42.08
N ILE A 68 10.83 -1.96 41.49
CA ILE A 68 11.93 -2.61 42.25
C ILE A 68 12.61 -1.60 43.18
N ILE A 69 12.91 -0.38 42.69
CA ILE A 69 13.55 0.66 43.50
C ILE A 69 12.63 1.10 44.65
N ILE A 70 11.34 1.26 44.39
CA ILE A 70 10.35 1.61 45.41
C ILE A 70 10.26 0.51 46.47
N ALA A 71 10.22 -0.76 46.06
CA ALA A 71 10.21 -1.89 47.00
C ALA A 71 11.49 -1.94 47.86
N ALA A 72 12.66 -1.83 47.23
CA ALA A 72 13.95 -1.84 47.92
C ALA A 72 14.13 -0.64 48.85
N GLY A 73 13.76 0.56 48.38
CA GLY A 73 13.78 1.79 49.17
C GLY A 73 12.80 1.74 50.33
N GLY A 74 11.59 1.22 50.11
CA GLY A 74 10.57 1.02 51.13
C GLY A 74 11.01 0.03 52.21
N PHE A 75 11.59 -1.10 51.82
CA PHE A 75 12.14 -2.08 52.75
C PHE A 75 13.27 -1.49 53.60
N MET A 76 14.21 -0.79 52.97
CA MET A 76 15.30 -0.10 53.68
C MET A 76 14.76 0.97 54.64
N TYR A 77 13.71 1.71 54.25
CA TYR A 77 13.09 2.73 55.08
C TYR A 77 12.47 2.15 56.36
N ILE A 78 11.78 1.00 56.25
CA ILE A 78 11.12 0.32 57.38
C ILE A 78 12.16 -0.26 58.35
N LEU A 79 13.17 -0.98 57.83
CA LEU A 79 14.16 -1.66 58.68
C LEU A 79 15.18 -0.70 59.32
N SER A 80 15.39 0.48 58.74
CA SER A 80 16.38 1.44 59.22
C SER A 80 15.81 2.43 60.23
N SER A 81 15.02 1.99 61.21
CA SER A 81 14.32 2.91 62.12
C SER A 81 15.24 3.78 62.98
N THR A 82 16.43 3.28 63.32
CA THR A 82 17.38 3.95 64.25
C THR A 82 18.66 4.44 63.58
N ASN A 83 18.89 4.16 62.30
CA ASN A 83 20.05 4.63 61.55
C ASN A 83 19.69 5.81 60.62
N PRO A 84 20.10 7.05 60.93
CA PRO A 84 19.79 8.23 60.11
C PRO A 84 20.45 8.19 58.71
N GLU A 85 21.60 7.53 58.56
CA GLU A 85 22.29 7.40 57.27
C GLU A 85 21.48 6.54 56.29
N SER A 86 21.05 5.35 56.74
CA SER A 86 20.24 4.45 55.92
C SER A 86 18.85 5.00 55.62
N ARG A 87 18.26 5.79 56.53
CA ARG A 87 17.02 6.56 56.30
C ARG A 87 17.18 7.60 55.20
N SER A 88 18.27 8.37 55.24
CA SER A 88 18.58 9.36 54.21
C SER A 88 18.76 8.67 52.85
N LYS A 89 19.46 7.53 52.80
CA LYS A 89 19.62 6.73 51.58
C LYS A 89 18.29 6.22 51.03
N ALA A 90 17.42 5.67 51.87
CA ALA A 90 16.09 5.20 51.46
C ALA A 90 15.23 6.33 50.89
N ASN A 91 15.22 7.50 51.54
CA ASN A 91 14.50 8.68 51.03
C ASN A 91 15.02 9.13 49.66
N LYS A 92 16.35 9.14 49.46
CA LYS A 92 16.94 9.45 48.14
C LYS A 92 16.51 8.45 47.09
N MET A 93 16.50 7.15 47.40
CA MET A 93 16.04 6.11 46.47
C MET A 93 14.57 6.29 46.07
N LEU A 94 13.69 6.54 47.05
CA LEU A 94 12.26 6.76 46.80
C LEU A 94 12.02 8.03 45.98
N MET A 95 12.69 9.14 46.34
CA MET A 95 12.54 10.40 45.62
C MET A 95 13.05 10.30 44.18
N ASN A 96 14.19 9.64 43.97
CA ASN A 96 14.73 9.40 42.64
C ASN A 96 13.78 8.54 41.79
N ALA A 97 13.12 7.53 42.38
CA ALA A 97 12.13 6.73 41.67
C ALA A 97 10.89 7.55 41.27
N VAL A 98 10.39 8.41 42.17
CA VAL A 98 9.24 9.29 41.90
C VAL A 98 9.59 10.31 40.81
N ILE A 99 10.74 10.96 40.91
CA ILE A 99 11.21 11.92 39.90
C ILE A 99 11.39 11.20 38.54
N GLY A 100 11.98 10.01 38.53
CA GLY A 100 12.13 9.21 37.32
C GLY A 100 10.79 8.88 36.66
N LEU A 101 9.81 8.45 37.45
CA LEU A 101 8.46 8.16 36.94
C LEU A 101 7.78 9.40 36.39
N LEU A 102 7.89 10.54 37.08
CA LEU A 102 7.37 11.82 36.62
C LEU A 102 8.00 12.25 35.28
N ILE A 103 9.32 12.07 35.12
CA ILE A 103 10.01 12.40 33.87
C ILE A 103 9.51 11.51 32.72
N VAL A 104 9.39 10.20 32.92
CA VAL A 104 8.93 9.27 31.88
C VAL A 104 7.49 9.59 31.43
N LEU A 105 6.59 9.82 32.40
CA LEU A 105 5.20 10.19 32.10
C LEU A 105 5.09 11.55 31.42
N SER A 106 5.90 12.52 31.87
CA SER A 106 5.93 13.87 31.27
C SER A 106 6.49 13.83 29.84
N ALA A 107 7.53 13.03 29.57
CA ALA A 107 8.09 12.88 28.25
C ALA A 107 7.06 12.35 27.25
N TRP A 108 6.28 11.33 27.65
CA TRP A 108 5.20 10.80 26.81
C TRP A 108 4.13 11.86 26.52
N LEU A 109 3.71 12.61 27.56
CA LEU A 109 2.70 13.66 27.42
C LEU A 109 3.17 14.83 26.55
N ILE A 110 4.44 15.24 26.66
CA ILE A 110 5.02 16.33 25.85
C ILE A 110 5.02 15.95 24.37
N VAL A 111 5.51 14.74 24.03
CA VAL A 111 5.52 14.26 22.63
C VAL A 111 4.09 14.23 22.10
N ASP A 112 3.17 13.68 22.87
CA ASP A 112 1.75 13.57 22.49
C ASP A 112 1.09 14.96 22.30
N PHE A 113 1.39 15.93 23.17
CA PHE A 113 0.95 17.32 23.05
C PHE A 113 1.49 18.00 21.79
N VAL A 114 2.79 17.91 21.54
CA VAL A 114 3.43 18.53 20.36
C VAL A 114 2.87 17.94 19.07
N MET A 115 2.76 16.62 18.99
CA MET A 115 2.20 15.95 17.80
C MET A 115 0.76 16.39 17.55
N LYS A 116 -0.07 16.49 18.59
CA LYS A 116 -1.46 16.95 18.41
C LYS A 116 -1.56 18.42 18.01
N SER A 117 -0.74 19.28 18.62
CA SER A 117 -0.74 20.71 18.33
C SER A 117 -0.40 21.01 16.88
N LEU A 118 0.47 20.20 16.26
CA LEU A 118 0.90 20.39 14.88
C LEU A 118 -0.05 19.77 13.86
N TYR A 119 -0.68 18.63 14.20
CA TYR A 119 -1.48 17.84 13.24
C TYR A 119 -3.01 17.96 13.45
N GLY A 120 -3.49 18.75 14.41
CA GLY A 120 -4.92 19.07 14.56
C GLY A 120 -5.84 17.91 14.96
N GLY A 121 -5.27 16.84 15.54
CA GLY A 121 -6.01 15.61 15.88
C GLY A 121 -6.73 15.64 17.23
N GLN A 122 -7.70 14.72 17.41
CA GLN A 122 -8.38 14.47 18.69
C GLN A 122 -7.38 14.01 19.78
N PHE A 123 -7.64 14.35 21.05
CA PHE A 123 -6.79 13.91 22.17
C PHE A 123 -6.84 12.37 22.36
N GLY A 124 -5.85 11.67 21.80
CA GLY A 124 -5.53 10.23 21.99
C GLY A 124 -4.08 9.90 21.59
N PRO A 125 -3.59 8.65 21.62
CA PRO A 125 -2.17 8.35 21.38
C PRO A 125 -1.66 8.87 20.03
N TRP A 126 -0.55 9.61 20.01
CA TRP A 126 0.00 10.22 18.79
C TRP A 126 0.19 9.24 17.61
N ASN A 127 0.44 7.94 17.87
CA ASN A 127 0.59 6.98 16.77
C ASN A 127 -0.66 6.87 15.89
N SER A 128 -1.83 7.21 16.42
CA SER A 128 -3.09 7.19 15.67
C SER A 128 -3.17 8.31 14.62
N ILE A 129 -2.50 9.45 14.87
CA ILE A 129 -2.50 10.63 14.01
C ILE A 129 -1.71 10.38 12.73
N LEU A 130 -0.64 9.59 12.83
CA LEU A 130 0.27 9.31 11.72
C LEU A 130 0.06 7.92 11.07
N ARG A 131 -1.07 7.23 11.31
CA ARG A 131 -1.38 5.96 10.61
C ARG A 131 -1.76 6.13 9.13
N GLY A 132 -1.54 7.31 8.55
CA GLY A 132 -1.71 7.52 7.12
C GLY A 132 -0.52 6.97 6.36
N GLY A 133 -0.65 5.75 5.81
CA GLY A 133 0.37 5.18 4.93
C GLY A 133 0.32 3.67 4.86
N ASP A 134 0.83 3.11 3.76
CA ASP A 134 0.99 1.67 3.61
C ASP A 134 2.08 1.18 4.59
N GLU A 135 1.81 0.11 5.35
CA GLU A 135 2.82 -0.52 6.24
C GLU A 135 4.02 -1.05 5.47
N CYS A 136 3.84 -1.34 4.18
CA CYS A 136 4.85 -1.74 3.22
C CYS A 136 5.15 -0.60 2.25
N VAL A 137 6.42 -0.44 1.85
CA VAL A 137 6.78 0.34 0.66
C VAL A 137 6.29 -0.43 -0.55
N VAL A 138 5.11 -0.06 -1.02
CA VAL A 138 4.60 -0.52 -2.30
C VAL A 138 5.14 0.43 -3.36
N SER A 139 5.82 -0.11 -4.39
CA SER A 139 6.16 0.68 -5.57
C SER A 139 4.85 1.12 -6.23
N ARG A 140 4.39 2.33 -5.94
CA ARG A 140 3.29 2.93 -6.68
C ARG A 140 3.79 3.17 -8.10
N PRO A 141 3.03 2.80 -9.14
CA PRO A 141 3.40 3.13 -10.50
C PRO A 141 3.64 4.64 -10.56
N THR A 142 4.78 5.05 -11.12
CA THR A 142 5.12 6.47 -11.24
C THR A 142 4.04 7.13 -12.10
N GLN A 143 3.25 8.00 -11.49
CA GLN A 143 2.33 8.84 -12.23
C GLN A 143 3.20 9.79 -13.05
N ARG A 144 3.04 9.76 -14.38
CA ARG A 144 3.79 10.66 -15.25
C ARG A 144 3.46 12.10 -14.84
N LEU A 145 4.46 12.91 -14.52
CA LEU A 145 4.28 14.32 -14.15
C LEU A 145 3.62 15.14 -15.28
N PHE A 146 3.73 14.63 -16.51
CA PHE A 146 3.10 15.17 -17.70
C PHE A 146 2.42 14.01 -18.43
N SER A 147 1.18 14.21 -18.88
CA SER A 147 0.35 13.21 -19.58
C SER A 147 0.91 12.76 -20.95
N GLY A 148 2.12 13.18 -21.32
CA GLY A 148 2.66 13.06 -22.68
C GLY A 148 2.17 14.16 -23.62
N ASP A 149 1.27 15.04 -23.15
CA ASP A 149 0.83 16.21 -23.91
C ASP A 149 1.91 17.29 -23.86
N LEU A 150 2.87 17.19 -24.78
CA LEU A 150 3.80 18.27 -25.07
C LEU A 150 3.01 19.36 -25.79
N PHE A 151 2.59 20.42 -25.08
CA PHE A 151 2.16 21.65 -25.72
C PHE A 151 3.41 22.31 -26.32
N VAL A 152 3.71 21.98 -27.57
CA VAL A 152 4.77 22.62 -28.34
C VAL A 152 4.36 24.07 -28.55
N LEU A 153 4.92 24.96 -27.74
CA LEU A 153 5.02 26.37 -28.10
C LEU A 153 5.83 26.44 -29.40
N PRO A 154 5.36 27.13 -30.45
CA PRO A 154 6.15 27.27 -31.66
C PRO A 154 7.41 28.08 -31.34
N GLY A 155 8.55 27.39 -31.14
CA GLY A 155 9.86 28.01 -30.97
C GLY A 155 10.79 27.51 -29.85
N GLY A 156 10.68 26.29 -29.33
CA GLY A 156 11.52 25.82 -28.21
C GLY A 156 12.12 24.41 -28.31
N ILE A 157 13.43 24.35 -28.58
CA ILE A 157 14.44 23.35 -28.19
C ILE A 157 14.22 21.86 -28.60
N THR A 158 14.95 21.43 -29.62
CA THR A 158 15.26 20.03 -29.92
C THR A 158 16.30 19.49 -28.94
N GLY A 159 15.89 18.73 -27.92
CA GLY A 159 16.84 18.20 -26.94
C GLY A 159 16.20 17.33 -25.87
N GLY A 160 15.73 16.16 -26.26
CA GLY A 160 15.30 15.10 -25.34
C GLY A 160 15.00 13.85 -26.14
N GLY A 161 15.89 12.85 -26.07
CA GLY A 161 15.71 11.56 -26.72
C GLY A 161 14.51 10.84 -26.14
N VAL A 162 13.33 11.12 -26.69
CA VAL A 162 12.20 10.20 -26.62
C VAL A 162 12.60 9.04 -27.53
N GLU A 163 12.71 7.83 -26.99
CA GLU A 163 12.77 6.61 -27.82
C GLU A 163 11.53 6.64 -28.71
N GLN A 164 11.71 7.12 -29.94
CA GLN A 164 10.66 7.32 -30.90
C GLN A 164 10.16 5.93 -31.30
N GLY A 165 8.88 5.69 -31.07
CA GLY A 165 8.25 4.41 -31.37
C GLY A 165 8.55 3.94 -32.79
N THR A 166 8.67 2.63 -32.98
CA THR A 166 9.07 2.08 -34.27
C THR A 166 7.92 2.18 -35.28
N GLY A 167 8.24 2.67 -36.48
CA GLY A 167 7.42 2.54 -37.68
C GLY A 167 6.86 3.86 -38.26
N ASN A 168 6.97 3.99 -39.59
CA ASN A 168 6.43 5.11 -40.39
C ASN A 168 4.91 4.99 -40.66
N GLY A 169 4.18 4.22 -39.86
CA GLY A 169 2.74 4.02 -40.02
C GLY A 169 1.95 5.25 -39.59
N THR A 170 0.84 5.53 -40.27
CA THR A 170 -0.01 6.72 -40.02
C THR A 170 -1.36 6.38 -39.40
N GLY A 171 -1.64 5.12 -39.09
CA GLY A 171 -2.90 4.73 -38.46
C GLY A 171 -2.95 4.93 -36.95
N PRO A 172 -4.12 4.69 -36.34
CA PRO A 172 -4.42 5.08 -34.96
C PRO A 172 -3.61 4.35 -33.90
N ASN A 173 -2.97 3.22 -34.25
CA ASN A 173 -2.15 2.42 -33.34
C ASN A 173 -0.64 2.63 -33.57
N CYS A 174 -0.27 3.64 -34.35
CA CYS A 174 1.11 4.00 -34.67
C CYS A 174 1.43 5.42 -34.13
N PRO A 175 2.70 5.69 -33.75
CA PRO A 175 3.83 4.76 -33.69
C PRO A 175 3.71 3.76 -32.54
N VAL A 176 4.37 2.61 -32.64
CA VAL A 176 4.34 1.58 -31.59
C VAL A 176 5.21 2.02 -30.41
N PRO A 177 4.68 2.16 -29.18
CA PRO A 177 5.48 2.54 -28.02
C PRO A 177 6.60 1.53 -27.74
N ALA A 178 7.71 2.00 -27.16
CA ALA A 178 8.82 1.12 -26.83
C ALA A 178 8.42 0.05 -25.80
N GLU A 179 8.86 -1.19 -25.99
CA GLU A 179 8.54 -2.29 -25.06
C GLU A 179 9.05 -2.04 -23.64
N SER A 180 10.15 -1.27 -23.50
CA SER A 180 10.70 -0.79 -22.24
C SER A 180 9.71 0.00 -21.38
N THR A 181 8.67 0.58 -22.00
CA THR A 181 7.63 1.36 -21.31
C THR A 181 6.45 0.51 -20.82
N MET A 182 6.43 -0.79 -21.15
CA MET A 182 5.37 -1.71 -20.78
C MET A 182 5.66 -2.38 -19.44
N VAL A 183 4.63 -2.61 -18.63
CA VAL A 183 4.73 -3.29 -17.35
C VAL A 183 3.94 -4.60 -17.39
N ALA A 184 4.43 -5.61 -16.65
CA ALA A 184 3.79 -6.91 -16.61
C ALA A 184 2.53 -6.89 -15.72
N PHE A 185 1.51 -7.64 -16.12
CA PHE A 185 0.41 -7.98 -15.22
C PHE A 185 0.90 -8.92 -14.10
N PRO A 186 0.32 -8.82 -12.89
CA PRO A 186 0.57 -9.82 -11.84
C PRO A 186 0.22 -11.24 -12.32
N ALA A 187 0.94 -12.25 -11.82
CA ALA A 187 0.82 -13.63 -12.28
C ALA A 187 -0.60 -14.21 -12.09
N GLU A 188 -1.30 -13.79 -11.04
CA GLU A 188 -2.68 -14.19 -10.76
C GLU A 188 -3.71 -13.57 -11.71
N ALA A 189 -3.31 -12.54 -12.47
CA ALA A 189 -4.15 -11.80 -13.41
C ALA A 189 -4.03 -12.33 -14.84
N VAL A 190 -3.13 -13.28 -15.11
CA VAL A 190 -2.90 -13.85 -16.45
C VAL A 190 -3.30 -15.32 -16.53
N ALA A 191 -3.81 -15.72 -17.68
CA ALA A 191 -4.16 -17.11 -18.00
C ALA A 191 -2.99 -17.90 -18.63
N GLY A 192 -1.96 -17.20 -19.08
CA GLY A 192 -0.72 -17.78 -19.62
C GLY A 192 0.20 -16.70 -20.20
N GLY A 193 1.52 -16.88 -20.07
CA GLY A 193 2.53 -15.94 -20.56
C GLY A 193 2.68 -14.66 -19.72
N SER A 194 3.66 -13.81 -20.10
CA SER A 194 3.85 -12.48 -19.52
C SER A 194 3.08 -11.45 -20.35
N GLY A 195 1.79 -11.31 -20.09
CA GLY A 195 1.04 -10.17 -20.58
C GLY A 195 1.70 -8.89 -20.07
N LYS A 196 2.15 -8.03 -20.98
CA LYS A 196 2.58 -6.66 -20.64
C LYS A 196 1.60 -5.68 -21.26
N ALA A 197 1.44 -4.51 -20.66
CA ALA A 197 0.63 -3.43 -21.19
C ALA A 197 1.17 -2.09 -20.69
N THR A 198 0.59 -0.98 -21.11
CA THR A 198 0.95 0.31 -20.51
C THR A 198 0.60 0.31 -19.02
N PRO A 199 1.32 1.10 -18.18
CA PRO A 199 1.02 1.20 -16.75
C PRO A 199 -0.44 1.50 -16.44
N ASP A 200 -1.07 2.41 -17.20
CA ASP A 200 -2.47 2.77 -17.03
C ASP A 200 -3.42 1.61 -17.36
N THR A 201 -3.10 0.83 -18.38
CA THR A 201 -3.89 -0.35 -18.76
C THR A 201 -3.82 -1.43 -17.69
N VAL A 202 -2.63 -1.67 -17.13
CA VAL A 202 -2.47 -2.61 -16.01
C VAL A 202 -3.23 -2.13 -14.77
N ALA A 203 -3.11 -0.85 -14.41
CA ALA A 203 -3.82 -0.27 -13.27
C ALA A 203 -5.34 -0.35 -13.43
N ASN A 204 -5.85 0.03 -14.60
CA ASN A 204 -7.27 -0.02 -14.93
C ASN A 204 -7.80 -1.46 -14.90
N PHE A 205 -7.05 -2.42 -15.46
CA PHE A 205 -7.46 -3.82 -15.45
C PHE A 205 -7.50 -4.39 -14.02
N MET A 206 -6.52 -4.06 -13.17
CA MET A 206 -6.50 -4.52 -11.79
C MET A 206 -7.65 -3.95 -10.96
N ALA A 207 -7.98 -2.66 -11.15
CA ALA A 207 -9.14 -2.06 -10.52
C ALA A 207 -10.46 -2.69 -11.02
N MET A 208 -10.56 -2.98 -12.33
CA MET A 208 -11.69 -3.71 -12.91
C MET A 208 -11.79 -5.14 -12.34
N ARG A 209 -10.67 -5.85 -12.16
CA ARG A 209 -10.62 -7.19 -11.54
C ARG A 209 -11.17 -7.17 -10.12
N GLU A 210 -10.79 -6.19 -9.32
CA GLU A 210 -11.25 -6.09 -7.94
C GLU A 210 -12.75 -5.79 -7.86
N ALA A 211 -13.28 -4.97 -8.77
CA ALA A 211 -14.72 -4.77 -8.89
C ALA A 211 -15.45 -6.04 -9.35
N ALA A 212 -14.94 -6.71 -10.38
CA ALA A 212 -15.51 -7.95 -10.91
C ALA A 212 -15.58 -9.06 -9.84
N LYS A 213 -14.53 -9.15 -9.01
CA LYS A 213 -14.44 -10.14 -7.93
C LYS A 213 -15.56 -9.98 -6.89
N LYS A 214 -15.99 -8.74 -6.60
CA LYS A 214 -17.12 -8.47 -5.69
C LYS A 214 -18.45 -9.02 -6.23
N ASP A 215 -18.55 -9.12 -7.55
CA ASP A 215 -19.71 -9.68 -8.25
C ASP A 215 -19.53 -11.17 -8.60
N GLY A 216 -18.51 -11.84 -8.05
CA GLY A 216 -18.23 -13.25 -8.29
C GLY A 216 -17.61 -13.57 -9.65
N ILE A 217 -17.12 -12.56 -10.38
CA ILE A 217 -16.49 -12.71 -11.70
C ILE A 217 -14.97 -12.68 -11.56
N VAL A 218 -14.30 -13.72 -12.07
CA VAL A 218 -12.83 -13.78 -12.15
C VAL A 218 -12.40 -13.40 -13.56
N LEU A 219 -11.64 -12.31 -13.66
CA LEU A 219 -11.07 -11.86 -14.92
C LEU A 219 -9.59 -12.26 -15.01
N LYS A 220 -9.19 -12.76 -16.18
CA LYS A 220 -7.81 -13.08 -16.54
C LYS A 220 -7.48 -12.56 -17.93
N VAL A 221 -6.29 -12.00 -18.09
CA VAL A 221 -5.73 -11.61 -19.39
C VAL A 221 -5.15 -12.84 -20.07
N SER A 222 -5.52 -13.08 -21.32
CA SER A 222 -4.92 -14.11 -22.18
C SER A 222 -3.87 -13.55 -23.13
N SER A 223 -4.01 -12.30 -23.58
CA SER A 223 -3.07 -11.61 -24.47
C SER A 223 -3.14 -10.09 -24.28
N ALA A 224 -2.05 -9.38 -24.56
CA ALA A 224 -1.94 -7.94 -24.31
C ALA A 224 -0.97 -7.28 -25.31
N TYR A 225 -0.02 -6.45 -24.88
CA TYR A 225 0.90 -5.74 -25.76
C TYR A 225 1.60 -6.67 -26.75
N ARG A 226 1.70 -6.20 -28.00
CA ARG A 226 2.44 -6.85 -29.08
C ARG A 226 3.37 -5.83 -29.71
N SER A 227 4.67 -6.15 -29.79
CA SER A 227 5.64 -5.29 -30.46
C SER A 227 5.39 -5.23 -31.97
N ASP A 228 5.90 -4.19 -32.63
CA ASP A 228 5.79 -4.06 -34.08
C ASP A 228 6.46 -5.26 -34.79
N ALA A 229 7.63 -5.71 -34.32
CA ALA A 229 8.31 -6.88 -34.86
C ALA A 229 7.47 -8.16 -34.73
N ALA A 230 6.79 -8.36 -33.60
CA ALA A 230 5.87 -9.49 -33.43
C ALA A 230 4.65 -9.37 -34.36
N GLN A 231 4.15 -8.15 -34.59
CA GLN A 231 3.08 -7.88 -35.54
C GLN A 231 3.52 -8.15 -36.99
N VAL A 232 4.76 -7.82 -37.37
CA VAL A 232 5.34 -8.18 -38.68
C VAL A 232 5.43 -9.69 -38.87
N SER A 233 5.87 -10.42 -37.84
CA SER A 233 5.93 -11.89 -37.88
C SER A 233 4.54 -12.50 -38.09
N LEU A 234 3.53 -12.01 -37.37
CA LEU A 234 2.13 -12.44 -37.52
C LEU A 234 1.55 -12.07 -38.89
N TRP A 235 1.84 -10.86 -39.36
CA TRP A 235 1.44 -10.37 -40.69
C TRP A 235 1.96 -11.28 -41.80
N ASN A 236 3.23 -11.70 -41.72
CA ASN A 236 3.84 -12.61 -42.67
C ASN A 236 3.26 -14.03 -42.58
N SER A 237 3.02 -14.56 -41.38
CA SER A 237 2.48 -15.92 -41.21
C SER A 237 1.04 -16.05 -41.71
N LEU A 238 0.28 -14.96 -41.70
CA LEU A 238 -1.11 -14.92 -42.20
C LEU A 238 -1.23 -14.51 -43.67
N GLY A 239 -0.12 -14.47 -44.41
CA GLY A 239 -0.13 -14.22 -45.85
C GLY A 239 -0.27 -12.75 -46.26
N ARG A 240 0.04 -11.82 -45.35
CA ARG A 240 0.01 -10.36 -45.59
C ARG A 240 -1.36 -9.85 -46.03
N ASP A 241 -2.39 -10.32 -45.33
CA ASP A 241 -3.80 -10.08 -45.67
C ASP A 241 -4.47 -9.21 -44.59
N THR A 242 -4.90 -8.01 -44.97
CA THR A 242 -5.56 -7.05 -44.06
C THR A 242 -6.92 -7.51 -43.56
N SER A 243 -7.55 -8.51 -44.21
CA SER A 243 -8.80 -9.10 -43.73
C SER A 243 -8.60 -10.01 -42.50
N LYS A 244 -7.37 -10.46 -42.25
CA LYS A 244 -7.04 -11.39 -41.16
C LYS A 244 -6.26 -10.74 -40.02
N VAL A 245 -5.44 -9.73 -40.32
CA VAL A 245 -4.55 -9.11 -39.34
C VAL A 245 -4.20 -7.68 -39.77
N ALA A 246 -4.04 -6.77 -38.82
CA ALA A 246 -3.67 -5.40 -39.11
C ALA A 246 -2.27 -5.31 -39.74
N LYS A 247 -2.13 -4.48 -40.79
CA LYS A 247 -0.83 -4.19 -41.40
C LYS A 247 0.10 -3.48 -40.37
N PRO A 248 1.34 -3.97 -40.15
CA PRO A 248 2.28 -3.40 -39.18
C PRO A 248 2.62 -1.92 -39.42
N CYS A 249 2.96 -1.19 -38.36
CA CYS A 249 3.33 0.22 -38.45
C CYS A 249 4.63 0.40 -39.25
N SER A 250 5.64 -0.47 -39.06
CA SER A 250 6.89 -0.42 -39.82
C SER A 250 6.74 -0.60 -41.33
N LEU A 251 5.63 -1.19 -41.78
CA LEU A 251 5.32 -1.40 -43.20
C LEU A 251 4.37 -0.32 -43.76
N GLY A 252 4.21 0.80 -43.05
CA GLY A 252 3.29 1.88 -43.43
C GLY A 252 1.81 1.48 -43.26
N GLY A 253 1.53 0.56 -42.33
CA GLY A 253 0.17 0.18 -41.96
C GLY A 253 -0.39 0.99 -40.80
N GLY A 254 -1.60 0.63 -40.37
CA GLY A 254 -2.28 1.31 -39.27
C GLY A 254 -2.04 0.72 -37.88
N GLY A 255 -1.32 -0.41 -37.79
CA GLY A 255 -1.04 -1.11 -36.54
C GLY A 255 -2.25 -1.83 -35.95
N SER A 256 -1.97 -2.85 -35.14
CA SER A 256 -2.95 -3.56 -34.32
C SER A 256 -3.23 -2.78 -33.04
N ASN A 257 -4.44 -2.89 -32.46
CA ASN A 257 -4.72 -2.28 -31.16
C ASN A 257 -3.78 -2.81 -30.06
N HIS A 258 -3.29 -4.04 -30.20
CA HIS A 258 -2.27 -4.60 -29.29
C HIS A 258 -0.93 -3.86 -29.36
N ASN A 259 -0.63 -3.17 -30.46
CA ASN A 259 0.58 -2.34 -30.56
C ASN A 259 0.51 -1.12 -29.65
N SER A 260 -0.68 -0.61 -29.31
CA SER A 260 -0.83 0.54 -28.40
C SER A 260 -0.43 0.21 -26.95
N GLY A 261 -0.45 -1.07 -26.57
CA GLY A 261 -0.36 -1.50 -25.17
C GLY A 261 -1.59 -1.16 -24.33
N ALA A 262 -2.67 -0.68 -24.96
CA ALA A 262 -3.95 -0.37 -24.30
C ALA A 262 -5.04 -1.42 -24.54
N ALA A 263 -4.83 -2.34 -25.47
CA ALA A 263 -5.75 -3.46 -25.72
C ALA A 263 -5.32 -4.73 -24.97
N VAL A 264 -6.31 -5.47 -24.47
CA VAL A 264 -6.14 -6.76 -23.81
C VAL A 264 -7.18 -7.74 -24.32
N ASP A 265 -6.78 -9.00 -24.45
CA ASP A 265 -7.69 -10.12 -24.62
C ASP A 265 -7.99 -10.71 -23.23
N ILE A 266 -9.27 -10.84 -22.90
CA ILE A 266 -9.75 -11.31 -21.60
C ILE A 266 -10.42 -12.67 -21.78
N GLU A 267 -10.20 -13.59 -20.83
CA GLU A 267 -10.93 -14.85 -20.76
C GLU A 267 -12.41 -14.62 -20.45
N VAL A 268 -13.21 -14.50 -21.50
CA VAL A 268 -14.66 -14.32 -21.38
C VAL A 268 -15.44 -15.64 -21.47
N GLY A 269 -14.77 -16.78 -21.65
CA GLY A 269 -15.41 -18.09 -21.81
C GLY A 269 -16.03 -18.33 -23.19
N CYS A 270 -15.68 -17.51 -24.18
CA CYS A 270 -16.07 -17.66 -25.58
C CYS A 270 -14.81 -17.55 -26.46
N GLY A 271 -14.80 -18.27 -27.59
CA GLY A 271 -13.73 -18.16 -28.58
C GLY A 271 -13.88 -16.97 -29.52
N ASN A 272 -12.91 -16.80 -30.41
CA ASN A 272 -12.97 -15.86 -31.53
C ASN A 272 -12.84 -16.67 -32.85
N PRO A 273 -13.77 -16.51 -33.83
CA PRO A 273 -14.92 -15.62 -33.80
C PRO A 273 -16.14 -16.20 -33.06
N SER A 274 -16.90 -15.37 -32.35
CA SER A 274 -18.18 -15.77 -31.73
C SER A 274 -19.11 -14.57 -31.56
N SER A 275 -20.21 -14.51 -32.32
CA SER A 275 -21.19 -13.41 -32.27
C SER A 275 -22.29 -13.59 -31.21
N ASN A 276 -22.36 -14.76 -30.57
CA ASN A 276 -23.42 -15.15 -29.64
C ASN A 276 -22.90 -15.40 -28.22
N CYS A 277 -21.77 -14.78 -27.85
CA CYS A 277 -21.19 -14.93 -26.51
C CYS A 277 -22.15 -14.42 -25.43
N ASN A 278 -22.45 -15.28 -24.45
CA ASN A 278 -23.53 -15.06 -23.48
C ASN A 278 -23.13 -15.40 -22.03
N THR A 279 -21.83 -15.51 -21.76
CA THR A 279 -21.30 -15.89 -20.44
C THR A 279 -21.53 -14.78 -19.41
N ALA A 280 -21.49 -15.15 -18.12
CA ALA A 280 -21.57 -14.19 -17.03
C ALA A 280 -20.45 -13.15 -17.12
N THR A 281 -19.22 -13.59 -17.41
CA THR A 281 -18.05 -12.72 -17.58
C THR A 281 -18.23 -11.72 -18.73
N TYR A 282 -18.65 -12.19 -19.91
CA TYR A 282 -18.84 -11.31 -21.07
C TYR A 282 -19.91 -10.26 -20.80
N LYS A 283 -21.07 -10.65 -20.24
CA LYS A 283 -22.14 -9.73 -19.86
C LYS A 283 -21.68 -8.68 -18.85
N TRP A 284 -20.95 -9.13 -17.83
CA TRP A 284 -20.43 -8.25 -16.80
C TRP A 284 -19.48 -7.20 -17.39
N LEU A 285 -18.55 -7.63 -18.26
CA LEU A 285 -17.63 -6.73 -18.96
C LEU A 285 -18.36 -5.76 -19.89
N LYS A 286 -19.38 -6.21 -20.63
CA LYS A 286 -20.19 -5.33 -21.49
C LYS A 286 -20.91 -4.24 -20.68
N ALA A 287 -21.37 -4.57 -19.47
CA ALA A 287 -22.07 -3.64 -18.60
C ALA A 287 -21.12 -2.70 -17.83
N ASN A 288 -19.91 -3.15 -17.48
CA ASN A 288 -19.04 -2.45 -16.52
C ASN A 288 -17.67 -2.02 -17.06
N GLY A 289 -17.11 -2.71 -18.05
CA GLY A 289 -15.72 -2.55 -18.48
C GLY A 289 -15.38 -1.12 -18.92
N GLY A 290 -16.34 -0.39 -19.48
CA GLY A 290 -16.16 1.00 -19.91
C GLY A 290 -15.75 1.96 -18.79
N LYS A 291 -16.05 1.66 -17.52
CA LYS A 291 -15.62 2.43 -16.35
C LYS A 291 -14.09 2.46 -16.19
N TRP A 292 -13.41 1.43 -16.70
CA TRP A 292 -11.95 1.28 -16.67
C TRP A 292 -11.35 1.33 -18.08
N ASN A 293 -12.03 1.96 -19.03
CA ASN A 293 -11.57 2.13 -20.40
C ASN A 293 -11.40 0.81 -21.21
N PHE A 294 -12.16 -0.23 -20.85
CA PHE A 294 -12.23 -1.48 -21.61
C PHE A 294 -13.59 -1.60 -22.28
N ARG A 295 -13.62 -1.46 -23.61
CA ARG A 295 -14.82 -1.58 -24.42
C ARG A 295 -14.67 -2.73 -25.39
N ASN A 296 -15.80 -3.29 -25.82
CA ASN A 296 -15.89 -4.27 -26.89
C ASN A 296 -17.01 -3.82 -27.82
N ALA A 297 -16.63 -3.31 -28.99
CA ALA A 297 -17.51 -2.91 -30.09
C ALA A 297 -17.46 -3.92 -31.26
N LEU A 298 -16.63 -4.96 -31.14
CA LEU A 298 -16.52 -6.08 -32.08
C LEU A 298 -17.33 -7.28 -31.56
N PRO A 299 -18.60 -7.49 -31.98
CA PRO A 299 -19.43 -8.56 -31.44
C PRO A 299 -18.90 -9.94 -31.80
N THR A 300 -18.15 -10.06 -32.90
CA THR A 300 -17.53 -11.30 -33.36
C THR A 300 -16.21 -11.60 -32.67
N ASP A 301 -15.66 -10.67 -31.89
CA ASP A 301 -14.42 -10.85 -31.14
C ASP A 301 -14.65 -10.61 -29.63
N PRO A 302 -15.36 -11.52 -28.93
CA PRO A 302 -15.67 -11.35 -27.51
C PRO A 302 -14.47 -11.22 -26.58
N PRO A 303 -13.33 -11.91 -26.82
CA PRO A 303 -12.15 -11.76 -25.98
C PRO A 303 -11.50 -10.38 -26.07
N HIS A 304 -11.66 -9.62 -27.15
CA HIS A 304 -10.92 -8.37 -27.36
C HIS A 304 -11.53 -7.17 -26.62
N TRP A 305 -10.72 -6.48 -25.82
CA TRP A 305 -11.13 -5.27 -25.09
C TRP A 305 -10.09 -4.15 -25.24
N SER A 306 -10.56 -2.98 -25.68
CA SER A 306 -9.70 -1.81 -25.94
C SER A 306 -10.44 -0.50 -25.59
N PRO A 307 -9.75 0.64 -25.48
CA PRO A 307 -10.39 1.94 -25.28
C PRO A 307 -11.38 2.33 -26.37
N SER A 308 -11.06 2.03 -27.63
CA SER A 308 -11.96 2.27 -28.77
C SER A 308 -13.05 1.20 -28.88
N GLY A 309 -12.79 -0.01 -28.35
CA GLY A 309 -13.62 -1.19 -28.49
C GLY A 309 -13.57 -1.85 -29.87
N THR A 310 -12.86 -1.24 -30.81
CA THR A 310 -12.54 -1.81 -32.12
C THR A 310 -11.26 -2.61 -32.05
#